data_AF-A0A3A9JZ29-F1
#
_entry.id   AF-A0A3A9JZ29-F1
#
_cell.length_a   1.000
_cell.length_b   1.000
_cell.length_c   1.000
_cell.angle_alpha   90.00
_cell.angle_beta   90.00
_cell.angle_gamma   90.00
#
_symmetry.space_group_name_H-M   'P 1'
#
loop_
_entity.id
_entity.type
_entity.pdbx_description
1 polymer ?
#
loop_
_entity_poly.entity_id
_entity_poly.type
_entity_poly.pdbx_seq_one_letter_code
_entity_poly.pdbx_strand_id
1 'polypeptide(L)' 'MGTLKEGTYSSTFNWNEVNTAKVGKFTFRFEKDVLFVHEDFPQPVLQLEFEARIPWVLKEKPEMHVE' A
#
# COMPACT_ATOMS: atom_id res chain seq x y z
N MET A 1 18.48 -10.97 7.74
CA MET A 1 17.06 -11.42 7.77
C MET A 1 16.24 -10.33 8.42
N GLY A 2 15.17 -9.87 7.76
CA GLY A 2 14.24 -8.91 8.36
C GLY A 2 13.18 -9.64 9.19
N THR A 3 12.86 -9.12 10.37
CA THR A 3 11.83 -9.64 11.27
C THR A 3 10.63 -8.69 11.28
N LEU A 4 9.43 -9.23 11.03
CA LEU A 4 8.19 -8.48 11.13
C LEU A 4 7.93 -8.13 12.60
N LYS A 5 7.75 -6.84 12.89
CA LYS A 5 7.34 -6.37 14.23
C LYS A 5 5.82 -6.27 14.24
N GLU A 6 5.17 -6.99 15.17
CA GLU A 6 3.75 -6.79 15.42
C GLU A 6 3.52 -5.36 15.95
N GLY A 7 2.62 -4.65 15.29
CA GLY A 7 2.19 -3.31 15.64
C GLY A 7 0.74 -3.13 15.18
N THR A 8 0.05 -2.13 15.73
CA THR A 8 -1.31 -1.78 15.33
C THR A 8 -1.35 -1.56 13.82
N TYR A 9 -2.29 -2.22 13.13
CA TYR A 9 -2.53 -1.96 11.71
C TYR A 9 -2.67 -0.44 11.52
N SER A 10 -1.82 0.16 10.67
CA SER A 10 -2.06 1.51 10.19
C SER A 10 -3.36 1.44 9.42
N SER A 11 -4.46 1.78 10.08
CA SER A 11 -5.75 1.82 9.45
C SER A 11 -5.77 3.09 8.62
N THR A 12 -5.75 2.92 7.30
CA THR A 12 -6.06 3.93 6.28
C THR A 12 -7.53 4.37 6.34
N PHE A 13 -8.11 4.47 7.54
CA PHE A 13 -9.56 4.46 7.81
C PHE A 13 -10.32 5.73 7.40
N ASN A 14 -9.77 6.56 6.50
CA ASN A 14 -10.41 7.78 6.03
C ASN A 14 -10.38 7.94 4.50
N TRP A 15 -10.65 6.84 3.78
CA TRP A 15 -10.84 6.87 2.33
C TRP A 15 -12.26 7.32 2.00
N ASN A 16 -12.37 8.51 1.42
CA ASN A 16 -13.61 9.06 0.89
C ASN A 16 -13.85 8.57 -0.56
N GLU A 17 -15.10 8.22 -0.90
CA GLU A 17 -15.44 7.61 -2.19
C GLU A 17 -15.19 8.52 -3.41
N VAL A 18 -15.09 9.84 -3.20
CA VAL A 18 -15.02 10.85 -4.28
C VAL A 18 -13.65 10.92 -4.96
N ASN A 19 -12.56 10.59 -4.26
CA ASN A 19 -11.18 10.67 -4.77
C ASN A 19 -10.48 9.31 -4.86
N THR A 20 -11.23 8.22 -4.70
CA THR A 20 -10.70 6.85 -4.62
C THR A 20 -11.17 6.02 -5.82
N ALA A 21 -10.25 5.39 -6.55
CA ALA A 21 -10.56 4.48 -7.65
C ALA A 21 -10.05 3.07 -7.33
N LYS A 22 -10.91 2.05 -7.50
CA LYS A 22 -10.55 0.64 -7.31
C LYS A 22 -10.48 -0.08 -8.64
N VAL A 23 -9.34 -0.74 -8.90
CA VAL A 23 -9.11 -1.56 -10.11
C VAL A 23 -8.58 -2.91 -9.67
N GLY A 24 -9.45 -3.93 -9.66
CA GLY A 24 -9.09 -5.28 -9.22
C GLY A 24 -8.60 -5.31 -7.77
N LYS A 25 -7.31 -5.62 -7.56
CA LYS A 25 -6.65 -5.68 -6.24
C LYS A 25 -5.89 -4.40 -5.88
N PHE A 26 -5.99 -3.38 -6.72
CA PHE A 26 -5.36 -2.08 -6.52
C PHE A 26 -6.41 -1.06 -6.11
N THR A 27 -6.04 -0.20 -5.16
CA THR A 27 -6.78 1.02 -4.83
C THR A 27 -5.87 2.21 -5.05
N PHE A 28 -6.38 3.22 -5.72
CA PHE A 28 -5.70 4.47 -6.03
C PHE A 28 -6.46 5.61 -5.38
N ARG A 29 -5.75 6.62 -4.89
CA ARG A 29 -6.34 7.78 -4.23
C ARG A 29 -5.53 9.04 -4.52
N PHE A 30 -6.21 10.14 -4.79
CA PHE A 30 -5.56 11.45 -4.80
C PHE A 30 -5.59 12.03 -3.39
N GLU A 31 -4.42 12.30 -2.84
CA GLU A 31 -4.31 12.89 -1.52
C GLU A 31 -4.52 14.41 -1.59
N LYS A 32 -5.30 14.94 -0.65
CA LYS A 32 -5.57 16.37 -0.58
C LYS A 32 -4.42 17.11 0.10
N ASP A 33 -3.80 16.46 1.08
CA ASP A 33 -2.68 17.00 1.83
C ASP A 33 -1.35 16.49 1.26
N VAL A 34 -0.44 17.41 0.95
CA VAL A 34 0.86 17.06 0.39
C VAL A 34 1.82 16.75 1.54
N LEU A 35 2.04 15.47 1.82
CA LEU A 35 2.78 15.02 3.01
C LEU A 35 4.29 14.83 2.81
N PHE A 36 4.74 14.65 1.56
CA PHE A 36 6.13 14.29 1.24
C PHE A 36 6.78 15.17 0.17
N VAL A 37 6.36 16.44 0.09
CA VAL A 37 6.88 17.39 -0.89
C VAL A 37 7.57 18.53 -0.17
N HIS A 38 8.73 18.93 -0.70
CA HIS A 38 9.48 20.06 -0.19
C HIS A 38 8.69 21.37 -0.38
N GLU A 39 8.80 22.33 0.54
CA GLU A 39 8.03 23.58 0.52
C GLU A 39 8.21 24.36 -0.79
N ASP A 40 9.42 24.34 -1.36
CA ASP A 40 9.78 25.02 -2.62
C ASP A 40 9.38 24.27 -3.90
N PHE A 41 8.62 23.17 -3.81
CA PHE A 41 8.27 22.39 -4.99
C PHE A 41 7.29 23.17 -5.91
N PRO A 42 7.51 23.17 -7.24
CA PRO A 42 6.67 23.91 -8.18
C PRO A 42 5.20 23.48 -8.12
N GLN A 43 4.29 24.47 -8.07
CA GLN A 43 2.85 24.24 -8.04
C GLN A 43 2.21 24.27 -9.45
N PRO A 44 1.10 23.54 -9.67
CA PRO A 44 0.35 22.74 -8.69
C PRO A 44 0.94 21.34 -8.45
N VAL A 45 0.71 20.82 -7.24
CA VAL A 45 1.12 19.46 -6.86
C VAL A 45 -0.09 18.54 -6.85
N LEU A 46 0.05 17.37 -7.46
CA LEU A 46 -0.92 16.29 -7.40
C LEU A 46 -0.23 15.07 -6.78
N GLN A 47 -0.67 14.64 -5.60
CA GLN A 47 -0.11 13.48 -4.91
C GLN A 47 -1.04 12.27 -5.08
N LEU A 48 -0.48 11.17 -5.57
CA LEU A 48 -1.17 9.89 -5.73
C LEU A 48 -0.70 8.91 -4.66
N GLU A 49 -1.64 8.32 -3.94
CA GLU A 49 -1.45 7.20 -3.03
C GLU A 49 -2.04 5.94 -3.67
N PHE A 50 -1.40 4.78 -3.50
CA PHE A 50 -1.99 3.52 -3.93
C PHE A 50 -1.71 2.38 -2.93
N GLU A 51 -2.69 1.49 -2.78
CA GLU A 51 -2.60 0.24 -2.02
C GLU A 51 -2.79 -0.94 -2.98
N ALA A 52 -1.95 -1.97 -2.86
CA ALA A 52 -2.12 -3.22 -3.60
C ALA A 52 -2.23 -4.40 -2.63
N ARG A 53 -3.27 -5.22 -2.78
CA ARG A 53 -3.45 -6.47 -2.03
C ARG A 53 -2.96 -7.65 -2.86
N ILE A 54 -1.67 -7.91 -2.79
CA ILE A 54 -1.00 -8.97 -3.55
C ILE A 54 -0.97 -10.24 -2.68
N PRO A 55 -1.61 -11.35 -3.10
CA PRO A 55 -1.49 -12.62 -2.39
C PRO A 55 -0.07 -13.15 -2.54
N TRP A 56 0.60 -13.43 -1.43
CA TRP A 56 1.89 -14.10 -1.43
C TRP A 56 1.67 -15.56 -1.83
N VAL A 57 2.13 -15.96 -3.01
CA VAL A 57 2.31 -17.38 -3.33
C VAL A 57 3.68 -17.78 -2.79
N LEU A 58 3.77 -18.01 -1.48
CA LEU A 58 4.87 -18.81 -0.95
C LEU A 58 4.61 -20.22 -1.45
N LYS A 59 5.34 -20.66 -2.49
CA LYS A 59 5.35 -22.08 -2.85
C LYS A 59 5.86 -22.82 -1.62
N GLU A 60 4.98 -23.56 -0.94
CA GLU A 60 5.42 -24.54 0.04
C GLU A 60 6.45 -25.42 -0.67
N LYS A 61 7.66 -25.50 -0.11
CA LYS A 61 8.63 -26.46 -0.60
C LYS A 61 7.98 -27.84 -0.46
N PRO A 62 8.03 -28.71 -1.49
CA PRO A 62 7.56 -30.08 -1.31
C PRO A 62 8.32 -30.68 -0.12
N GLU A 63 7.57 -31.23 0.84
CA GLU A 63 8.14 -31.96 1.96
C GLU A 63 9.01 -33.08 1.38
N MET A 64 10.32 -32.99 1.61
CA MET A 64 11.23 -34.09 1.28
C MET A 64 10.89 -35.22 2.25
N HIS A 65 10.08 -36.18 1.81
CA HIS A 65 9.99 -37.47 2.48
C HIS A 65 11.39 -38.09 2.48
N VAL A 66 12.00 -38.16 3.66
CA VAL A 66 13.19 -38.98 3.90
C VAL A 66 12.65 -40.33 4.38
N GLU A 67 12.90 -41.37 3.57
CA GLU A 67 12.66 -42.78 3.91
C GLU A 67 13.53 -43.25 5.08
#